data_AF-A0A536SDN2-F1
#
_entry.id   AF-A0A536SDN2-F1
#
_cell.length_a   1.000
_cell.length_b   1.000
_cell.length_c   1.000
_cell.angle_alpha   90.00
_cell.angle_beta   90.00
_cell.angle_gamma   90.00
#
_symmetry.space_group_name_H-M   'P 1'
#
loop_
_entity.id
_entity.type
_entity.pdbx_description
1 polymer ?
#
loop_
_entity_poly.entity_id
_entity_poly.type
_entity_poly.pdbx_seq_one_letter_code
_entity_poly.pdbx_strand_id
1 'polypeptide(L)' 'MTNDIDGQVVSWSWRQVAGDPISLAVTNQPILDFFVPKNFKPGIVVFEITVTDNLGAKTLAQATVQVLR' A
#
# COMPACT_ATOMS: atom_id res chain seq x y z
N MET A 1 -23.80 -5.62 27.34
CA MET A 1 -23.58 -4.54 26.36
C MET A 1 -22.10 -4.54 26.05
N THR A 2 -21.68 -5.25 24.99
CA THR A 2 -20.30 -5.16 24.50
C THR A 2 -20.25 -3.93 23.61
N ASN A 3 -19.69 -2.84 24.12
CA ASN A 3 -19.37 -1.68 23.30
C ASN A 3 -18.17 -2.11 22.45
N ASP A 4 -18.43 -2.64 21.26
CA ASP A 4 -17.39 -2.91 20.28
C ASP A 4 -16.88 -1.55 19.80
N ILE A 5 -15.78 -1.09 20.41
CA ILE A 5 -15.11 0.14 19.97
C ILE A 5 -14.28 -0.29 18.77
N ASP A 6 -14.85 -0.18 17.57
CA ASP A 6 -14.06 -0.28 16.36
C ASP A 6 -12.93 0.75 16.43
N GLY A 7 -11.69 0.28 16.24
CA GLY A 7 -10.51 1.14 16.21
C GLY A 7 -10.59 2.14 15.06
N GLN A 8 -10.15 3.38 15.31
CA GLN A 8 -10.00 4.40 14.28
C GLN A 8 -8.65 4.25 13.60
N VAL A 9 -8.60 4.26 12.26
CA VAL A 9 -7.34 4.23 11.52
C VAL A 9 -6.52 5.48 11.82
N VAL A 10 -5.25 5.30 12.20
CA VAL A 10 -4.32 6.39 12.53
C VAL A 10 -3.07 6.43 11.66
N SER A 11 -2.73 5.35 10.95
CA SER A 11 -1.61 5.37 10.02
C SER A 11 -1.75 4.37 8.88
N TRP A 12 -1.10 4.73 7.76
CA TRP A 12 -0.92 3.92 6.57
C TRP A 12 0.57 3.79 6.28
N SER A 13 1.00 2.66 5.75
CA SER A 13 2.36 2.46 5.28
C SER A 13 2.37 1.57 4.05
N TRP A 14 2.77 2.14 2.93
CA TRP A 14 2.93 1.45 1.67
C TRP A 14 4.37 1.04 1.42
N ARG A 15 4.54 -0.13 0.84
CA ARG A 15 5.80 -0.60 0.26
C ARG A 15 5.56 -1.43 -0.99
N GLN A 16 6.53 -1.43 -1.89
CA GLN A 16 6.58 -2.44 -2.95
C GLN A 16 7.17 -3.73 -2.38
N VAL A 17 6.56 -4.87 -2.69
CA VAL A 17 6.97 -6.20 -2.19
C VAL A 17 7.37 -7.17 -3.31
N ALA A 18 7.02 -6.88 -4.57
CA ALA A 18 7.45 -7.67 -5.73
C ALA A 18 7.51 -6.84 -7.01
N GLY A 19 8.21 -7.37 -8.02
CA GLY A 19 8.41 -6.75 -9.33
C GLY A 19 9.58 -5.78 -9.39
N ASP A 20 9.81 -5.21 -10.57
CA ASP A 20 10.86 -4.20 -10.78
C ASP A 20 10.57 -2.93 -9.97
N PRO A 21 11.58 -2.31 -9.32
CA PRO A 21 11.36 -1.24 -8.36
C PRO A 21 10.78 0.02 -9.00
N ILE A 22 9.75 0.58 -8.37
CA ILE A 22 9.14 1.88 -8.68
C ILE A 22 9.42 2.84 -7.51
N SER A 23 9.87 4.05 -7.81
CA SER A 23 10.05 5.08 -6.77
C SER A 23 8.70 5.57 -6.26
N LEU A 24 8.48 5.44 -4.95
CA LEU A 24 7.28 5.89 -4.26
C LEU A 24 7.58 7.21 -3.54
N ALA A 25 6.83 8.26 -3.84
CA ALA A 25 7.04 9.58 -3.24
C ALA A 25 6.35 9.73 -1.88
N VAL A 26 5.12 9.24 -1.76
CA VAL A 26 4.30 9.35 -0.55
C VAL A 26 3.75 7.97 -0.23
N THR A 27 4.14 7.41 0.92
CA THR A 27 3.77 6.05 1.33
C THR A 27 2.93 6.00 2.60
N ASN A 28 2.58 7.15 3.18
CA ASN A 28 1.86 7.26 4.45
C ASN A 28 0.43 7.80 4.32
N GLN A 29 -0.20 7.58 3.17
CA GLN A 29 -1.55 8.01 2.82
C GLN A 29 -2.44 6.80 2.52
N PRO A 30 -3.78 6.94 2.64
CA PRO A 30 -4.71 5.87 2.28
C PRO A 30 -4.65 5.50 0.80
N ILE A 31 -4.25 6.43 -0.07
CA ILE A 31 -4.07 6.24 -1.51
C ILE A 31 -2.57 6.28 -1.82
N LEU A 32 -2.10 5.33 -2.61
CA LEU A 32 -0.73 5.29 -3.12
C LEU A 32 -0.69 5.82 -4.56
N ASP A 33 -0.03 6.97 -4.75
CA ASP A 33 0.29 7.52 -6.06
C ASP A 33 1.74 7.20 -6.43
N PHE A 34 1.96 6.80 -7.68
CA PHE A 34 3.29 6.54 -8.22
C PHE A 34 3.34 6.78 -9.73
N PHE A 35 4.55 6.99 -10.25
CA PHE A 35 4.80 7.12 -11.67
C PHE A 35 5.58 5.91 -12.19
N VAL A 36 5.09 5.30 -13.26
CA VAL A 36 5.83 4.25 -13.97
C VAL A 36 6.85 4.92 -14.90
N PRO A 37 8.16 4.63 -14.78
CA PRO A 37 9.18 5.17 -15.68
C PRO A 37 8.92 4.78 -17.14
N LYS A 38 9.26 5.66 -18.09
CA LYS A 38 9.05 5.40 -19.54
C LYS A 38 9.73 4.12 -20.05
N ASN A 39 10.86 3.76 -19.45
CA ASN A 39 11.66 2.58 -19.79
C ASN A 39 11.37 1.38 -18.88
N PHE A 40 10.28 1.42 -18.12
CA PHE A 40 9.87 0.30 -17.28
C PHE A 40 9.49 -0.90 -18.15
N LYS A 41 9.94 -2.09 -17.76
CA LYS A 41 9.63 -3.31 -18.49
C LYS A 41 8.20 -3.76 -18.17
N PRO A 42 7.42 -4.24 -19.15
CA PRO A 42 6.14 -4.87 -18.86
C PRO A 42 6.32 -6.01 -17.86
N GLY A 43 5.39 -6.10 -16.91
CA GLY A 43 5.51 -7.02 -15.80
C GLY A 43 4.47 -6.77 -14.72
N ILE A 44 4.58 -7.54 -13.64
CA ILE A 44 3.71 -7.41 -12.48
C ILE A 44 4.49 -6.72 -11.37
N VAL A 45 3.87 -5.72 -10.76
CA VAL A 45 4.35 -5.05 -9.54
C VAL A 45 3.33 -5.27 -8.45
N VAL A 46 3.79 -5.58 -7.23
CA VAL A 46 2.92 -5.78 -6.08
C VAL A 46 3.27 -4.78 -5.00
N PHE A 47 2.26 -4.06 -4.51
CA PHE A 47 2.34 -3.16 -3.39
C PHE A 47 1.59 -3.73 -2.20
N GLU A 48 2.05 -3.43 -1.00
CA GLU A 48 1.40 -3.80 0.26
C GLU A 48 1.17 -2.57 1.11
N ILE A 49 -0.03 -2.45 1.66
CA ILE A 49 -0.38 -1.46 2.66
C ILE A 49 -0.48 -2.12 4.03
N THR A 50 0.12 -1.50 5.04
CA THR A 50 -0.18 -1.75 6.45
C THR A 50 -1.03 -0.61 6.97
N VAL A 51 -2.19 -0.92 7.51
CA VAL A 51 -3.11 0.02 8.17
C VAL A 51 -3.06 -0.24 9.67
N THR A 52 -2.82 0.80 10.48
CA THR A 52 -2.80 0.68 11.94
C THR A 52 -3.91 1.53 12.55
N ASP A 53 -4.65 0.98 13.51
CA ASP A 53 -5.66 1.71 14.27
C ASP A 53 -5.08 2.37 15.55
N ASN A 54 -5.90 3.19 16.22
CA ASN A 54 -5.52 3.88 17.46
C ASN A 54 -5.33 2.95 18.67
N LEU A 55 -5.69 1.67 18.53
CA LEU A 55 -5.47 0.62 19.54
C LEU A 55 -4.22 -0.20 19.24
N GLY A 56 -3.52 0.09 18.13
CA GLY A 56 -2.29 -0.56 17.70
C GLY A 56 -2.51 -1.82 16.86
N ALA A 57 -3.76 -2.20 16.55
CA ALA A 57 -4.03 -3.32 15.67
C ALA A 57 -3.58 -3.00 14.25
N LYS A 58 -3.05 -4.00 13.55
CA LYS A 58 -2.50 -3.87 12.19
C LYS A 58 -3.19 -4.81 11.23
N THR A 59 -3.60 -4.28 10.10
CA THR A 59 -4.13 -5.05 8.96
C THR A 59 -3.24 -4.83 7.75
N LEU A 60 -3.00 -5.89 6.98
CA LEU A 60 -2.24 -5.83 5.74
C LEU A 60 -3.15 -6.15 4.55
N ALA A 61 -2.91 -5.48 3.42
CA ALA A 61 -3.54 -5.80 2.14
C ALA A 61 -2.55 -5.59 1.00
N GLN A 62 -2.76 -6.30 -0.10
CA GLN A 62 -1.91 -6.21 -1.28
C GLN A 62 -2.69 -5.75 -2.51
N ALA A 63 -2.03 -4.95 -3.34
CA ALA A 63 -2.52 -4.50 -4.64
C ALA A 63 -1.54 -4.97 -5.72
N THR A 64 -2.08 -5.62 -6.76
CA THR A 64 -1.31 -6.09 -7.91
C THR A 64 -1.57 -5.20 -9.11
N VAL A 65 -0.50 -4.70 -9.72
CA VAL A 65 -0.54 -3.86 -10.92
C VAL A 65 0.17 -4.57 -12.04
N GLN A 66 -0.53 -4.78 -13.16
CA GLN A 66 0.07 -5.28 -14.39
C GLN A 66 0.44 -4.09 -15.28
N VAL A 67 1.74 -3.88 -15.49
CA VAL A 67 2.25 -2.87 -16.41
C VAL A 67 2.33 -3.47 -17.80
N LEU A 68 1.60 -2.86 -18.75
CA LEU A 68 1.59 -3.23 -20.15
C LEU A 68 2.50 -2.29 -20.95
N ARG A 69 2.80 -2.71 -22.18
CA ARG A 69 3.65 -1.99 -23.13
C ARG A 69 2.84 -0.97 -23.93
#